data_AF-A0A163Z1R0-F1
#
_entry.id   AF-A0A163Z1R0-F1
#
_cell.length_a   1.000
_cell.length_b   1.000
_cell.length_c   1.000
_cell.angle_alpha   90.00
_cell.angle_beta   90.00
_cell.angle_gamma   90.00
#
_symmetry.space_group_name_H-M   'P 1'
#
loop_
_entity.id
_entity.type
_entity.pdbx_description
1 polymer ?
#
loop_
_entity_poly.entity_id
_entity_poly.type
_entity_poly.pdbx_seq_one_letter_code
_entity_poly.pdbx_strand_id
1 'polypeptide(L)'
;MHRLKETHDIAHVLTGFGIDGVSELGLQGFNLAQNRSPLAVMLIFGGMLKALQKDEPLAPMLRALAKGFQMGLDAELVIARKLEEGWDRPLNEWRNELRLPEAITG
;
A
#
# COMPACT_ATOMS: atom_id res chain seq x y z
N MET A 1 4.14 6.12 15.89
CA MET A 1 5.14 5.72 14.87
C MET A 1 5.36 4.21 14.80
N HIS A 2 5.42 3.47 15.93
CA HIS A 2 5.68 2.02 15.93
C HIS A 2 4.64 1.22 15.12
N ARG A 3 3.36 1.38 15.44
CA ARG A 3 2.27 0.66 14.76
C ARG A 3 2.16 0.93 13.26
N LEU A 4 2.41 2.16 12.81
CA LEU A 4 2.42 2.49 11.38
C LEU A 4 3.51 1.73 10.62
N LYS A 5 4.67 1.47 11.24
CA LYS A 5 5.76 0.70 10.63
C LYS A 5 5.47 -0.80 10.62
N GLU A 6 4.93 -1.33 11.71
CA GLU A 6 4.56 -2.76 11.76
C GLU A 6 3.43 -3.07 10.78
N THR A 7 2.40 -2.22 10.74
CA THR A 7 1.29 -2.39 9.80
C THR A 7 1.72 -2.14 8.35
N HIS A 8 2.79 -1.37 8.09
CA HIS A 8 3.31 -1.14 6.74
C HIS A 8 3.73 -2.44 6.05
N ASP A 9 4.55 -3.24 6.74
CA ASP A 9 5.09 -4.47 6.17
C ASP A 9 3.98 -5.52 5.95
N ILE A 10 2.99 -5.54 6.85
CA ILE A 10 1.80 -6.38 6.70
C ILE A 10 0.92 -5.87 5.55
N ALA A 11 0.85 -4.55 5.34
CA ALA A 11 0.06 -3.96 4.27
C ALA A 11 0.58 -4.36 2.88
N HIS A 12 1.88 -4.59 2.69
CA HIS A 12 2.39 -5.19 1.45
C HIS A 12 1.73 -6.54 1.15
N VAL A 13 1.70 -7.44 2.13
CA VAL A 13 1.10 -8.78 1.99
C VAL A 13 -0.40 -8.69 1.73
N LEU A 14 -1.10 -7.84 2.48
CA LEU A 14 -2.54 -7.66 2.36
C LEU A 14 -2.95 -7.11 0.99
N THR A 15 -2.25 -6.08 0.50
CA THR A 15 -2.57 -5.38 -0.75
C THR A 15 -1.98 -6.06 -2.00
N GLY A 16 -0.96 -6.91 -1.81
CA GLY A 16 -0.20 -7.53 -2.90
C GLY A 16 0.81 -6.61 -3.58
N PHE A 17 1.06 -5.41 -3.03
CA PHE A 17 2.17 -4.58 -3.50
C PHE A 17 3.51 -5.18 -3.06
N GLY A 18 4.39 -5.46 -4.02
CA GLY A 18 5.75 -5.89 -3.76
C GLY A 18 6.63 -4.77 -3.17
N ILE A 19 7.93 -5.03 -3.09
CA ILE A 19 8.94 -4.12 -2.54
C ILE A 19 9.79 -3.41 -3.61
N ASP A 20 9.40 -3.54 -4.89
CA ASP A 20 10.02 -2.76 -5.96
C ASP A 20 9.54 -1.31 -5.93
N GLY A 21 10.28 -0.40 -6.58
CA GLY A 21 10.00 1.03 -6.52
C GLY A 21 8.61 1.44 -7.01
N VAL A 22 8.02 0.73 -7.98
CA VAL A 22 6.68 1.04 -8.50
C VAL A 22 5.62 0.54 -7.53
N SER A 23 5.76 -0.69 -7.04
CA SER A 23 4.85 -1.26 -6.03
C SER A 23 4.87 -0.46 -4.74
N GLU A 24 6.04 -0.01 -4.29
CA GLU A 24 6.21 0.83 -3.11
C GLU A 24 5.40 2.13 -3.23
N LEU A 25 5.45 2.81 -4.39
CA LEU A 25 4.59 4.00 -4.61
C LEU A 25 3.11 3.67 -4.56
N GLY A 26 2.71 2.48 -5.02
CA GLY A 26 1.35 1.99 -4.85
C GLY A 26 0.96 1.86 -3.37
N LEU A 27 1.82 1.25 -2.55
CA LEU A 27 1.57 1.14 -1.11
C LEU A 27 1.56 2.52 -0.42
N GLN A 28 2.41 3.46 -0.83
CA GLN A 28 2.35 4.82 -0.30
C GLN A 28 1.03 5.52 -0.68
N GLY A 29 0.50 5.26 -1.87
CA GLY A 29 -0.86 5.68 -2.25
C GLY A 29 -1.93 5.14 -1.31
N PHE A 30 -1.87 3.83 -1.01
CA PHE A 30 -2.76 3.19 -0.07
C PHE A 30 -2.67 3.82 1.34
N ASN A 31 -1.45 4.00 1.85
CA ASN A 31 -1.21 4.62 3.15
C ASN A 31 -1.66 6.09 3.21
N LEU A 32 -1.56 6.82 2.11
CA LEU A 32 -2.06 8.18 2.01
C LEU A 32 -3.58 8.23 2.14
N ALA A 33 -4.30 7.34 1.43
CA ALA A 33 -5.76 7.26 1.51
C ALA A 33 -6.25 6.86 2.92
N GLN A 34 -5.63 5.84 3.52
CA GLN A 34 -6.06 5.28 4.81
C GLN A 34 -5.69 6.17 6.00
N ASN A 35 -4.45 6.68 6.03
CA ASN A 35 -3.88 7.28 7.23
C ASN A 35 -3.59 8.78 7.08
N ARG A 36 -3.79 9.36 5.89
CA ARG A 36 -3.36 10.74 5.55
C ARG A 36 -1.90 10.98 5.93
N SER A 37 -1.06 9.98 5.73
CA SER A 37 0.33 9.95 6.20
C SER A 37 1.17 11.04 5.53
N PRO A 38 1.76 12.00 6.29
CA PRO A 38 2.67 12.99 5.71
C PRO A 38 3.93 12.37 5.10
N LEU A 39 4.40 11.25 5.68
CA LEU A 39 5.55 10.52 5.15
C LEU A 39 5.26 9.93 3.78
N ALA A 40 4.04 9.40 3.56
CA ALA A 40 3.64 8.89 2.26
C ALA A 40 3.70 9.99 1.18
N VAL A 41 3.25 11.21 1.51
CA VAL A 41 3.34 12.36 0.59
C VAL A 41 4.80 12.65 0.22
N MET A 42 5.70 12.69 1.20
CA MET A 42 7.13 12.93 0.95
C MET A 42 7.77 11.84 0.10
N LEU A 43 7.43 10.57 0.35
CA LEU A 43 7.98 9.43 -0.39
C LEU A 43 7.46 9.37 -1.82
N ILE A 44 6.17 9.64 -2.06
CA ILE A 44 5.58 9.74 -3.40
C ILE A 44 6.30 10.85 -4.18
N PHE A 45 6.43 12.04 -3.59
CA PHE A 45 7.12 13.16 -4.22
C PHE A 45 8.58 12.82 -4.55
N GLY A 46 9.33 12.30 -3.58
CA GLY A 46 10.73 11.94 -3.75
C GLY A 46 10.94 10.85 -4.81
N GLY A 47 10.07 9.84 -4.84
CA GLY A 47 10.08 8.78 -5.85
C GLY A 47 9.86 9.32 -7.27
N MET A 48 8.85 10.16 -7.46
CA MET A 48 8.57 10.79 -8.75
C MET A 48 9.67 11.74 -9.20
N LEU A 49 10.20 12.56 -8.29
CA LEU A 49 11.30 13.48 -8.59
C LEU A 49 12.56 12.72 -9.03
N LYS A 50 12.89 11.62 -8.35
CA LYS A 50 14.01 10.75 -8.71
C LYS A 50 13.82 10.11 -10.09
N ALA A 51 12.62 9.64 -10.40
CA ALA A 51 12.32 9.07 -11.71
C ALA A 51 12.47 10.11 -12.83
N LEU A 52 11.95 11.33 -12.62
CA LEU A 52 12.16 12.45 -13.54
C LEU A 52 13.65 12.78 -13.75
N GLN A 53 14.43 12.83 -12.68
CA GLN A 53 15.87 13.10 -12.77
C GLN A 53 16.65 12.02 -13.54
N LYS A 54 16.11 10.81 -13.60
CA LYS A 54 16.72 9.66 -14.28
C LYS A 54 16.11 9.35 -15.65
N ASP A 55 15.18 10.17 -16.11
CA ASP A 55 14.40 9.94 -17.34
C ASP A 55 13.67 8.58 -17.34
N GLU A 56 13.28 8.12 -16.15
CA GLU A 56 12.49 6.89 -15.98
C GLU A 56 10.99 7.18 -16.28
N PRO A 57 10.26 6.22 -16.86
CA PRO A 57 8.86 6.43 -17.20
C PRO A 57 8.00 6.59 -15.94
N LEU A 58 7.26 7.70 -15.86
CA LEU A 58 6.36 7.97 -14.74
C LEU A 58 5.03 7.22 -14.81
N ALA A 59 4.62 6.77 -15.99
CA ALA A 59 3.30 6.17 -16.18
C ALA A 59 3.05 4.92 -15.31
N PRO A 60 3.99 3.96 -15.17
CA PRO A 60 3.85 2.84 -14.24
C PRO A 60 3.67 3.30 -12.78
N MET A 61 4.45 4.30 -12.36
CA MET A 61 4.42 4.84 -11.00
C MET A 61 3.08 5.51 -10.68
N LEU A 62 2.59 6.35 -11.59
CA LEU A 62 1.29 7.02 -11.45
C LEU A 62 0.12 6.03 -11.42
N ARG A 63 0.17 4.98 -12.25
CA ARG A 63 -0.84 3.91 -12.25
C ARG A 63 -0.83 3.14 -10.94
N ALA A 64 0.36 2.78 -10.42
CA ALA A 64 0.49 2.10 -9.15
C ALA A 64 -0.04 2.96 -7.99
N LEU A 65 0.37 4.23 -7.95
CA LEU A 65 -0.13 5.22 -6.98
C LEU A 65 -1.66 5.32 -7.01
N ALA A 66 -2.25 5.51 -8.19
CA ALA A 66 -3.70 5.63 -8.35
C ALA A 66 -4.43 4.35 -7.91
N LYS A 67 -3.90 3.17 -8.29
CA LYS A 67 -4.45 1.87 -7.87
C LYS A 67 -4.41 1.72 -6.34
N GLY A 68 -3.29 2.04 -5.71
CA GLY A 68 -3.13 1.94 -4.27
C GLY A 68 -4.01 2.94 -3.52
N PHE A 69 -4.09 4.18 -4.01
CA PHE A 69 -4.96 5.20 -3.42
C PHE A 69 -6.44 4.79 -3.50
N GLN A 70 -6.91 4.34 -4.66
CA GLN A 70 -8.28 3.85 -4.81
C GLN A 70 -8.56 2.64 -3.90
N MET A 71 -7.65 1.65 -3.88
CA MET A 71 -7.76 0.51 -2.97
C MET A 71 -7.85 0.94 -1.50
N GLY A 72 -7.11 1.97 -1.10
CA GLY A 72 -7.16 2.52 0.26
C GLY A 72 -8.43 3.31 0.57
N LEU A 73 -9.12 3.86 -0.43
CA LEU A 73 -10.44 4.48 -0.23
C LEU A 73 -11.54 3.43 -0.07
N ASP A 74 -11.42 2.30 -0.77
CA ASP A 74 -12.42 1.24 -0.78
C ASP A 74 -12.30 0.28 0.42
N ALA A 75 -11.09 0.17 0.99
CA ALA A 75 -10.77 -0.72 2.10
C ALA A 75 -11.28 -0.22 3.46
N GLU A 76 -11.59 -1.16 4.36
CA GLU A 76 -11.73 -0.86 5.79
C GLU A 76 -10.40 -0.39 6.39
N LEU A 77 -10.47 0.39 7.48
CA LEU A 77 -9.28 0.98 8.09
C LEU A 77 -8.33 -0.10 8.64
N VAL A 78 -7.23 -0.37 7.94
CA VAL A 78 -6.31 -1.48 8.25
C VAL A 78 -5.64 -1.26 9.61
N ILE A 79 -5.19 -0.03 9.89
CA ILE A 79 -4.61 0.31 11.18
C ILE A 79 -5.66 0.23 12.31
N ALA A 80 -6.95 0.00 12.08
CA ALA A 80 -7.89 -0.25 13.18
C ALA A 80 -7.85 -1.72 13.66
N ARG A 81 -7.26 -2.64 12.89
CA ARG A 81 -7.24 -4.08 13.19
C ARG A 81 -5.96 -4.50 13.91
N LYS A 82 -6.08 -5.53 14.75
CA LYS A 82 -4.96 -6.22 15.39
C LYS A 82 -4.56 -7.42 14.53
N LEU A 83 -3.81 -7.12 13.48
CA LEU A 83 -3.41 -8.12 12.48
C LEU A 83 -2.52 -9.19 13.12
N GLU A 84 -1.76 -8.80 14.13
CA GLU A 84 -0.86 -9.65 14.91
C GLU A 84 -1.57 -10.76 15.70
N GLU A 85 -2.87 -10.63 15.98
CA GLU A 85 -3.65 -11.63 16.72
C GLU A 85 -4.28 -12.69 15.80
N GLY A 86 -4.13 -12.58 14.47
CA GLY A 86 -4.80 -13.47 13.52
C GLY A 86 -3.88 -14.06 12.46
N TRP A 87 -2.64 -14.40 12.81
CA TRP A 87 -1.69 -15.06 11.89
C TRP A 87 -2.13 -16.45 11.43
N ASP A 88 -2.93 -17.15 12.23
CA ASP A 88 -3.47 -18.47 11.88
C ASP A 88 -4.61 -18.40 10.86
N ARG A 89 -5.12 -17.19 10.58
CA ARG A 89 -6.22 -16.98 9.63
C ARG A 89 -5.69 -16.99 8.19
N PRO A 90 -6.42 -17.62 7.24
CA PRO A 90 -6.11 -17.50 5.83
C PRO A 90 -6.07 -16.03 5.37
N LEU A 91 -5.09 -15.68 4.54
CA LEU A 91 -4.93 -14.32 4.02
C LEU A 91 -6.18 -13.79 3.30
N ASN A 92 -6.92 -14.66 2.62
CA ASN A 92 -8.15 -14.28 1.93
C ASN A 92 -9.28 -13.89 2.90
N GLU A 93 -9.32 -14.46 4.11
CA GLU A 93 -10.28 -14.00 5.13
C GLU A 93 -9.97 -12.57 5.57
N TRP A 94 -8.69 -12.25 5.78
CA TRP A 94 -8.26 -10.89 6.09
C TRP A 94 -8.60 -9.91 4.96
N ARG A 95 -8.34 -10.29 3.71
CA ARG A 95 -8.68 -9.45 2.56
C ARG A 95 -10.18 -9.22 2.46
N ASN A 96 -10.99 -10.25 2.64
CA ASN A 96 -12.45 -10.13 2.62
C ASN A 96 -12.97 -9.21 3.74
N GLU A 97 -12.47 -9.39 4.97
CA GLU A 97 -12.84 -8.54 6.11
C GLU A 97 -12.46 -7.07 5.87
N LEU A 98 -11.29 -6.84 5.28
CA LEU A 98 -10.76 -5.51 5.00
C LEU A 98 -11.25 -4.91 3.68
N ARG A 99 -12.11 -5.61 2.93
CA ARG A 99 -12.57 -5.23 1.57
C ARG A 99 -11.41 -4.98 0.59
N LEU A 100 -10.35 -5.76 0.72
CA LEU A 100 -9.22 -5.74 -0.19
C LEU A 100 -9.47 -6.73 -1.34
N PRO A 101 -9.00 -6.41 -2.56
CA PRO A 101 -9.12 -7.33 -3.69
C PRO A 101 -8.35 -8.63 -3.42
N GLU A 102 -8.90 -9.74 -3.91
CA GLU A 102 -8.24 -11.04 -3.85
C GLU A 102 -6.91 -10.97 -4.61
N ALA A 103 -5.83 -11.55 -4.07
CA ALA A 103 -4.57 -11.55 -4.81
C ALA A 103 -4.77 -12.29 -6.11
N ILE A 104 -4.44 -11.62 -7.22
CA ILE A 104 -4.36 -12.24 -8.53
C ILE A 104 -3.34 -13.37 -8.38
N THR A 105 -3.84 -14.60 -8.41
CA THR A 105 -2.99 -15.79 -8.48
C THR A 105 -2.68 -15.97 -9.96
N GLY A 106 -1.45 -15.63 -10.38
CA GLY A 106 -1.00 -15.76 -11.77
C GLY A 106 0.08 -14.76 -12.13
#